data_AF-A0A2D8ESB1-F1
#
_entry.id   AF-A0A2D8ESB1-F1
#
_cell.length_a   1.000
_cell.length_b   1.000
_cell.length_c   1.000
_cell.angle_alpha   90.00
_cell.angle_beta   90.00
_cell.angle_gamma   90.00
#
_symmetry.space_group_name_H-M   'P 1'
#
loop_
_entity.id
_entity.type
_entity.pdbx_description
1 polymer ?
#
loop_
_entity_poly.entity_id
_entity_poly.type
_entity_poly.pdbx_seq_one_letter_code
_entity_poly.pdbx_strand_id
1 'polypeptide(L)'
;MKHNKKRNTAFIYETLSRELTKAIVDKDNNRKATVLTIIKEGFAGNTVLAEELSLYKHLLETRNIQENLAERILQETKSAYSKLDSTEVFDAQSRMIAAINKQLGQDVWSNFVPNFKSLASVNAIFNTKTPVKSKVLFEQAIVDAMSAEQPLTESGKMESLDNLTYNSFIKKFNEKYTTLLKEQKDLLNQYITSFADDGFELRIYLNEELERLKSLISDASQNTVEPLISQKLNEVSEYLEEFRKREFTDNDLNKVLKTQELVQELTQND
;
A
#
# COMPACT_ATOMS: atom_id res chain seq x y z
N MET A 1 -8.54 15.87 11.32
CA MET A 1 -7.10 16.21 11.42
C MET A 1 -6.37 15.42 10.34
N LYS A 2 -5.87 16.04 9.27
CA LYS A 2 -5.23 15.33 8.14
C LYS A 2 -3.92 14.69 8.62
N HIS A 3 -3.88 13.35 8.71
CA HIS A 3 -2.66 12.62 9.06
C HIS A 3 -1.68 12.68 7.88
N ASN A 4 -0.51 13.30 8.06
CA ASN A 4 0.51 13.33 7.01
C ASN A 4 1.26 12.00 7.02
N LYS A 5 0.91 11.07 6.12
CA LYS A 5 1.56 9.75 6.00
C LYS A 5 3.08 9.83 5.87
N LYS A 6 3.62 10.90 5.28
CA LYS A 6 5.06 11.10 5.08
C LYS A 6 5.80 11.38 6.40
N ARG A 7 5.09 11.77 7.48
CA ARG A 7 5.63 12.02 8.82
C ARG A 7 5.58 10.79 9.71
N ASN A 8 5.88 9.63 9.12
CA ASN A 8 5.97 8.35 9.79
C ASN A 8 7.27 7.69 9.29
N THR A 9 8.22 7.49 10.21
CA THR A 9 9.57 7.00 9.89
C THR A 9 9.55 5.59 9.29
N ALA A 10 8.71 4.70 9.81
CA ALA A 10 8.54 3.37 9.24
C ALA A 10 7.91 3.40 7.84
N PHE A 11 6.97 4.33 7.60
CA PHE A 11 6.40 4.52 6.27
C PHE A 11 7.43 5.04 5.26
N ILE A 12 8.29 5.99 5.65
CA ILE A 12 9.41 6.46 4.80
C ILE A 12 10.32 5.29 4.43
N TYR A 13 10.72 4.48 5.42
CA TYR A 13 11.60 3.34 5.20
C TYR A 13 10.98 2.27 4.29
N GLU A 14 9.72 1.91 4.52
CA GLU A 14 9.00 0.92 3.71
C GLU A 14 8.81 1.41 2.26
N THR A 15 8.52 2.71 2.09
CA THR A 15 8.42 3.34 0.77
C THR A 15 9.74 3.24 0.00
N LEU A 16 10.86 3.57 0.65
CA LEU A 16 12.20 3.45 0.06
C LEU A 16 12.58 1.99 -0.24
N SER A 17 12.22 1.07 0.65
CA SER A 17 12.50 -0.37 0.47
C SER A 17 11.76 -0.91 -0.75
N ARG A 18 10.50 -0.51 -0.96
CA ARG A 18 9.72 -0.88 -2.15
C ARG A 18 10.27 -0.26 -3.43
N GLU A 19 10.66 1.01 -3.36
CA GLU A 19 11.27 1.68 -4.50
C GLU A 19 12.60 1.02 -4.89
N LEU A 20 13.38 0.57 -3.92
CA LEU A 20 14.59 -0.21 -4.15
C LEU A 20 14.28 -1.54 -4.84
N THR A 21 13.29 -2.27 -4.35
CA THR A 21 12.85 -3.54 -4.94
C THR A 21 12.39 -3.35 -6.38
N LYS A 22 11.58 -2.32 -6.65
CA LYS A 22 11.14 -1.95 -8.00
C LYS A 22 12.34 -1.69 -8.93
N ALA A 23 13.28 -0.85 -8.49
CA ALA A 23 14.48 -0.56 -9.28
C ALA A 23 15.34 -1.81 -9.56
N ILE A 24 15.41 -2.76 -8.63
CA ILE A 24 16.12 -4.03 -8.82
C ILE A 24 15.40 -4.91 -9.86
N VAL A 25 14.07 -5.04 -9.76
CA VAL A 25 13.25 -5.83 -10.70
C VAL A 25 13.34 -5.25 -12.11
N ASP A 26 13.25 -3.93 -12.23
CA ASP A 26 13.32 -3.19 -13.49
C ASP A 26 14.76 -3.08 -14.05
N LYS A 27 15.75 -3.59 -13.31
CA LYS A 27 17.19 -3.48 -13.62
C LYS A 27 17.69 -2.04 -13.79
N ASP A 28 17.02 -1.08 -13.16
CA ASP A 28 17.40 0.33 -13.14
C ASP A 28 18.51 0.56 -12.10
N ASN A 29 19.75 0.39 -12.54
CA ASN A 29 20.93 0.52 -11.68
C ASN A 29 21.13 1.95 -11.14
N ASN A 30 20.72 2.97 -11.90
CA ASN A 30 20.86 4.36 -11.49
C ASN A 30 19.89 4.66 -10.34
N ARG A 31 18.61 4.31 -10.52
CA ARG A 31 17.57 4.52 -9.49
C ARG A 31 17.84 3.70 -8.24
N LYS A 32 18.31 2.45 -8.41
CA LYS A 32 18.78 1.61 -7.30
C LYS A 32 19.88 2.30 -6.47
N ALA A 33 20.90 2.86 -7.13
CA ALA A 33 22.01 3.53 -6.45
C ALA A 33 21.54 4.78 -5.69
N THR A 34 20.64 5.56 -6.30
CA THR A 34 20.02 6.73 -5.65
C THR A 34 19.23 6.33 -4.41
N VAL A 35 18.36 5.33 -4.50
CA VAL A 35 17.55 4.86 -3.36
C VAL A 35 18.45 4.34 -2.23
N LEU A 36 19.49 3.55 -2.55
CA LEU A 36 20.45 3.06 -1.55
C LEU A 36 21.19 4.20 -0.83
N THR A 37 21.52 5.27 -1.55
CA THR A 37 22.18 6.45 -0.97
C THR A 37 21.25 7.12 0.04
N ILE A 38 19.99 7.35 -0.35
CA ILE A 38 18.95 7.94 0.51
C ILE A 38 18.68 7.07 1.76
N ILE A 39 18.61 5.75 1.60
CA ILE A 39 18.46 4.83 2.74
C ILE A 39 19.64 4.93 3.70
N LYS A 40 20.88 4.96 3.18
CA LYS A 40 22.08 5.07 4.03
C LYS A 40 22.15 6.41 4.77
N GLU A 41 21.78 7.50 4.12
CA GLU A 41 21.74 8.83 4.75
C GLU A 41 20.74 8.90 5.91
N GLY A 42 19.57 8.27 5.75
CA GLY A 42 18.51 8.31 6.75
C GLY A 42 18.63 7.25 7.84
N PHE A 43 19.03 6.03 7.49
CA PHE A 43 18.81 4.83 8.31
C PHE A 43 20.06 3.99 8.56
N ALA A 44 21.27 4.48 8.26
CA ALA A 44 22.51 3.77 8.59
C ALA A 44 23.00 4.07 10.01
N GLY A 45 23.59 3.08 10.68
CA GLY A 45 24.22 3.26 11.99
C GLY A 45 23.23 3.71 13.06
N ASN A 46 23.66 4.66 13.89
CA ASN A 46 22.89 5.20 15.01
C ASN A 46 22.23 6.55 14.65
N THR A 47 21.68 6.68 13.44
CA THR A 47 20.88 7.87 13.13
C THR A 47 19.59 7.86 13.94
N VAL A 48 19.06 9.05 14.25
CA VAL A 48 17.81 9.19 14.99
C VAL A 48 16.64 8.43 14.33
N LEU A 49 16.60 8.38 12.99
CA LEU A 49 15.56 7.62 12.27
C LEU A 49 15.80 6.11 12.27
N ALA A 50 17.05 5.65 12.35
CA ALA A 50 17.34 4.23 12.52
C ALA A 50 16.93 3.76 13.92
N GLU A 51 17.23 4.56 14.94
CA GLU A 51 16.81 4.32 16.32
C GLU A 51 15.28 4.33 16.43
N GLU A 52 14.61 5.34 15.88
CA GLU A 52 13.15 5.42 15.86
C GLU A 52 12.54 4.22 15.10
N LEU A 53 13.06 3.89 13.90
CA LEU A 53 12.60 2.75 13.12
C LEU A 53 12.73 1.43 13.90
N SER A 54 13.79 1.27 14.70
CA SER A 54 13.95 0.08 15.54
C SER A 54 12.77 -0.08 16.51
N LEU A 55 12.27 1.00 17.11
CA LEU A 55 11.13 0.97 18.02
C LEU A 55 9.83 0.56 17.31
N TYR A 56 9.64 0.99 16.06
CA TYR A 56 8.54 0.48 15.23
C TYR A 56 8.66 -1.04 15.03
N LYS A 57 9.86 -1.54 14.72
CA LYS A 57 10.10 -2.98 14.50
C LYS A 57 9.82 -3.82 15.74
N HIS A 58 10.19 -3.36 16.94
CA HIS A 58 9.88 -4.08 18.17
C HIS A 58 8.39 -4.39 18.30
N LEU A 59 7.50 -3.45 17.97
CA LEU A 59 6.05 -3.67 18.02
C LEU A 59 5.51 -4.45 16.82
N LEU A 60 6.09 -4.24 15.64
CA LEU A 60 5.59 -4.80 14.38
C LEU A 60 6.13 -6.18 14.05
N GLU A 61 7.25 -6.60 14.60
CA GLU A 61 7.93 -7.87 14.28
C GLU A 61 7.84 -8.88 15.43
N THR A 62 7.54 -8.42 16.67
CA THR A 62 7.34 -9.31 17.82
C THR A 62 6.02 -10.07 17.69
N ARG A 63 6.05 -11.40 17.82
CA ARG A 63 4.89 -12.29 17.64
C ARG A 63 4.96 -13.47 18.59
N ASN A 64 3.82 -14.12 18.80
CA ASN A 64 3.70 -15.37 19.56
C ASN A 64 4.26 -15.26 21.00
N ILE A 65 3.90 -14.18 21.69
CA ILE A 65 4.30 -13.95 23.09
C ILE A 65 3.08 -13.79 24.00
N GLN A 66 3.27 -14.07 25.29
CA GLN A 66 2.19 -13.88 26.27
C GLN A 66 1.75 -12.41 26.35
N GLU A 67 0.45 -12.18 26.55
CA GLU A 67 -0.17 -10.85 26.57
C GLU A 67 0.50 -9.90 27.57
N ASN A 68 0.78 -10.37 28.79
CA ASN A 68 1.50 -9.58 29.81
C ASN A 68 2.92 -9.17 29.37
N LEU A 69 3.60 -9.99 28.57
CA LEU A 69 4.91 -9.67 28.02
C LEU A 69 4.78 -8.67 26.86
N ALA A 70 3.74 -8.82 26.04
CA ALA A 70 3.41 -7.90 24.94
C ALA A 70 3.10 -6.49 25.46
N GLU A 71 2.29 -6.38 26.51
CA GLU A 71 2.02 -5.11 27.22
C GLU A 71 3.31 -4.48 27.74
N ARG A 72 4.19 -5.29 28.35
CA ARG A 72 5.48 -4.79 28.87
C ARG A 72 6.38 -4.26 27.75
N ILE A 73 6.50 -4.99 26.63
CA ILE A 73 7.27 -4.55 25.46
C ILE A 73 6.70 -3.24 24.92
N LEU A 74 5.38 -3.11 24.84
CA LEU A 74 4.72 -1.89 24.41
C LEU A 74 5.08 -0.70 25.31
N GLN A 75 5.02 -0.85 26.64
CA GLN A 75 5.34 0.26 27.56
C GLN A 75 6.83 0.63 27.51
N GLU A 76 7.73 -0.36 27.47
CA GLU A 76 9.18 -0.10 27.34
C GLU A 76 9.50 0.60 26.02
N THR A 77 8.86 0.18 24.92
CA THR A 77 9.04 0.82 23.60
C THR A 77 8.54 2.27 23.62
N LYS A 78 7.39 2.54 24.24
CA LYS A 78 6.89 3.93 24.41
C LYS A 78 7.82 4.79 25.27
N SER A 79 8.39 4.21 26.32
CA SER A 79 9.37 4.87 27.20
C SER A 79 10.69 5.15 26.48
N ALA A 80 11.14 4.25 25.61
CA ALA A 80 12.29 4.48 24.76
C ALA A 80 12.00 5.57 23.71
N TYR A 81 10.83 5.54 23.08
CA TYR A 81 10.42 6.53 22.09
C TYR A 81 10.33 7.94 22.68
N SER A 82 9.81 8.09 23.90
CA SER A 82 9.69 9.40 24.55
C SER A 82 11.02 10.06 24.91
N LYS A 83 12.12 9.30 24.88
CA LYS A 83 13.49 9.80 25.09
C LYS A 83 14.14 10.31 23.80
N LEU A 84 13.58 10.01 22.63
CA LEU A 84 14.07 10.53 21.36
C LEU A 84 13.79 12.04 21.27
N ASP A 85 14.72 12.79 20.70
CA ASP A 85 14.50 14.21 20.42
C ASP A 85 13.51 14.37 19.26
N SER A 86 12.27 14.74 19.60
CA SER A 86 11.20 14.92 18.62
C SER A 86 11.51 15.98 17.55
N THR A 87 12.36 16.97 17.87
CA THR A 87 12.79 18.01 16.91
C THR A 87 13.78 17.41 15.93
N GLU A 88 14.75 16.64 16.43
CA GLU A 88 15.74 15.97 15.60
C GLU A 88 15.08 14.95 14.67
N VAL A 89 14.13 14.16 15.18
CA VAL A 89 13.29 13.26 14.37
C VAL A 89 12.57 14.02 13.28
N PHE A 90 11.89 15.12 13.61
CA PHE A 90 11.12 15.92 12.65
C PHE A 90 12.02 16.49 11.54
N ASP A 91 13.19 16.99 11.90
CA ASP A 91 14.16 17.54 10.96
C ASP A 91 14.76 16.46 10.07
N ALA A 92 15.11 15.31 10.63
CA ALA A 92 15.59 14.17 9.86
C ALA A 92 14.52 13.67 8.88
N GLN A 93 13.26 13.51 9.32
CA GLN A 93 12.14 13.18 8.43
C GLN A 93 12.00 14.23 7.31
N SER A 94 12.10 15.53 7.64
CA SER A 94 12.00 16.61 6.64
C SER A 94 13.09 16.50 5.58
N ARG A 95 14.33 16.24 6.00
CA ARG A 95 15.47 16.00 5.09
C ARG A 95 15.21 14.80 4.20
N MET A 96 14.71 13.69 4.76
CA MET A 96 14.41 12.50 3.97
C MET A 96 13.31 12.72 2.95
N ILE A 97 12.22 13.38 3.34
CA ILE A 97 11.11 13.70 2.44
C ILE A 97 11.60 14.60 1.30
N ALA A 98 12.42 15.60 1.59
CA ALA A 98 13.01 16.49 0.59
C ALA A 98 13.94 15.73 -0.37
N ALA A 99 14.81 14.85 0.16
CA ALA A 99 15.70 14.02 -0.65
C ALA A 99 14.90 13.11 -1.61
N ILE A 100 13.86 12.44 -1.12
CA ILE A 100 12.98 11.59 -1.94
C ILE A 100 12.30 12.41 -3.03
N ASN A 101 11.66 13.53 -2.67
CA ASN A 101 10.96 14.36 -3.65
C ASN A 101 11.89 14.90 -4.75
N LYS A 102 13.12 15.27 -4.38
CA LYS A 102 14.10 15.87 -5.31
C LYS A 102 14.76 14.82 -6.21
N GLN A 103 15.07 13.64 -5.68
CA GLN A 103 15.91 12.66 -6.38
C GLN A 103 15.12 11.51 -7.00
N LEU A 104 13.96 11.15 -6.44
CA LEU A 104 13.16 10.01 -6.91
C LEU A 104 11.80 10.44 -7.50
N GLY A 105 11.30 11.62 -7.12
CA GLY A 105 10.00 12.14 -7.54
C GLY A 105 8.92 11.99 -6.46
N GLN A 106 7.81 12.71 -6.62
CA GLN A 106 6.70 12.67 -5.67
C GLN A 106 5.80 11.43 -5.85
N ASP A 107 5.85 10.78 -7.01
CA ASP A 107 5.12 9.57 -7.37
C ASP A 107 5.45 8.38 -6.46
N VAL A 108 6.66 8.36 -5.90
CA VAL A 108 7.12 7.34 -4.95
C VAL A 108 6.21 7.21 -3.73
N TRP A 109 5.56 8.31 -3.30
CA TRP A 109 4.63 8.30 -2.16
C TRP A 109 3.27 7.66 -2.46
N SER A 110 2.99 7.40 -3.74
CA SER A 110 1.78 6.72 -4.22
C SER A 110 2.00 5.22 -4.36
N ASN A 111 3.24 4.73 -4.19
CA ASN A 111 3.52 3.30 -4.17
C ASN A 111 2.73 2.61 -3.03
N PHE A 112 2.17 1.45 -3.34
CA PHE A 112 1.37 0.69 -2.39
C PHE A 112 2.22 0.14 -1.24
N VAL A 113 1.77 0.38 0.00
CA VAL A 113 2.37 -0.12 1.24
C VAL A 113 1.34 -0.99 1.98
N PRO A 114 1.39 -2.32 1.86
CA PRO A 114 0.40 -3.26 2.38
C PRO A 114 0.19 -3.17 3.89
N ASN A 115 1.27 -2.94 4.65
CA ASN A 115 1.25 -2.85 6.11
C ASN A 115 0.98 -1.41 6.61
N PHE A 116 0.55 -0.48 5.76
CA PHE A 116 0.39 0.94 6.11
C PHE A 116 -0.49 1.15 7.36
N LYS A 117 -1.57 0.37 7.52
CA LYS A 117 -2.46 0.46 8.68
C LYS A 117 -1.69 0.19 9.98
N SER A 118 -0.87 -0.86 10.01
CA SER A 118 -0.04 -1.20 11.17
C SER A 118 0.99 -0.11 11.46
N LEU A 119 1.62 0.44 10.41
CA LEU A 119 2.56 1.57 10.55
C LEU A 119 1.88 2.81 11.12
N ALA A 120 0.66 3.13 10.64
CA ALA A 120 -0.12 4.28 11.08
C ALA A 120 -0.60 4.11 12.53
N SER A 121 -1.03 2.91 12.91
CA SER A 121 -1.42 2.59 14.29
C SER A 121 -0.26 2.81 15.25
N VAL A 122 0.94 2.29 14.94
CA VAL A 122 2.12 2.49 15.78
C VAL A 122 2.51 3.97 15.86
N ASN A 123 2.49 4.69 14.75
CA ASN A 123 2.73 6.14 14.76
C ASN A 123 1.70 6.89 15.61
N ALA A 124 0.44 6.47 15.62
CA ALA A 124 -0.59 7.05 16.47
C ALA A 124 -0.36 6.75 17.96
N ILE A 125 0.20 5.58 18.30
CA ILE A 125 0.62 5.26 19.68
C ILE A 125 1.75 6.19 20.13
N PHE A 126 2.74 6.43 19.26
CA PHE A 126 3.86 7.30 19.59
C PHE A 126 3.49 8.79 19.64
N ASN A 127 2.51 9.22 18.84
CA ASN A 127 2.10 10.62 18.76
C ASN A 127 1.37 11.08 20.05
N THR A 128 1.85 12.18 20.63
CA THR A 128 1.26 12.80 21.83
C THR A 128 -0.07 13.49 21.56
N LYS A 129 -0.38 13.81 20.29
CA LYS A 129 -1.63 14.48 19.88
C LYS A 129 -2.77 13.50 19.62
N THR A 130 -2.52 12.19 19.62
CA THR A 130 -3.56 11.18 19.46
C THR A 130 -4.48 11.19 20.68
N PRO A 131 -5.82 11.26 20.50
CA PRO A 131 -6.76 11.18 21.62
C PRO A 131 -6.56 9.91 22.44
N VAL A 132 -6.62 10.04 23.77
CA VAL A 132 -6.33 8.94 24.72
C VAL A 132 -7.12 7.67 24.40
N LYS A 133 -8.42 7.79 24.10
CA LYS A 133 -9.27 6.63 23.76
C LYS A 133 -8.78 5.91 22.50
N SER A 134 -8.48 6.64 21.43
CA SER A 134 -7.95 6.05 20.19
C SER A 134 -6.59 5.42 20.40
N LYS A 135 -5.74 6.07 21.19
CA LYS A 135 -4.42 5.56 21.56
C LYS A 135 -4.51 4.21 22.27
N VAL A 136 -5.38 4.10 23.28
CA VAL A 136 -5.61 2.83 24.00
C VAL A 136 -6.11 1.72 23.06
N LEU A 137 -7.00 2.04 22.10
CA LEU A 137 -7.46 1.06 21.11
C LEU A 137 -6.33 0.57 20.19
N PHE A 138 -5.43 1.47 19.75
CA PHE A 138 -4.27 1.07 18.97
C PHE A 138 -3.28 0.25 19.80
N GLU A 139 -3.08 0.61 21.07
CA GLU A 139 -2.26 -0.14 22.02
C GLU A 139 -2.78 -1.58 22.18
N GLN A 140 -4.09 -1.76 22.43
CA GLN A 140 -4.70 -3.08 22.52
C GLN A 140 -4.53 -3.88 21.23
N ALA A 141 -4.81 -3.28 20.06
CA ALA A 141 -4.68 -3.98 18.78
C ALA A 141 -3.24 -4.46 18.50
N ILE A 142 -2.23 -3.73 18.97
CA ILE A 142 -0.82 -4.14 18.86
C ILE A 142 -0.49 -5.26 19.85
N VAL A 143 -0.99 -5.20 21.08
CA VAL A 143 -0.86 -6.29 22.06
C VAL A 143 -1.49 -7.57 21.53
N ASP A 144 -2.73 -7.50 21.04
CA ASP A 144 -3.44 -8.63 20.43
C ASP A 144 -2.64 -9.21 19.25
N ALA A 145 -2.05 -8.37 18.40
CA ALA A 145 -1.25 -8.82 17.27
C ALA A 145 0.08 -9.48 17.68
N MET A 146 0.71 -9.03 18.78
CA MET A 146 1.91 -9.66 19.34
C MET A 146 1.59 -11.00 20.02
N SER A 147 0.39 -11.12 20.59
CA SER A 147 -0.06 -12.29 21.37
C SER A 147 -0.90 -13.30 20.61
N ALA A 148 -1.34 -12.97 19.39
CA ALA A 148 -2.02 -13.91 18.52
C ALA A 148 -1.12 -15.13 18.22
N GLU A 149 -1.64 -16.32 18.50
CA GLU A 149 -1.03 -17.59 18.08
C GLU A 149 -1.12 -17.68 16.55
N GLN A 150 -0.06 -17.24 15.87
CA GLN A 150 0.10 -17.54 14.47
C GLN A 150 0.83 -18.88 14.35
N PRO A 151 0.43 -19.77 13.41
CA PRO A 151 1.27 -20.91 13.07
C PRO A 151 2.64 -20.35 12.72
N LEU A 152 3.70 -20.98 13.25
CA LEU A 152 5.11 -20.67 13.00
C LEU A 152 5.42 -20.86 11.50
N THR A 153 4.85 -20.02 10.64
CA THR A 153 5.42 -19.71 9.34
C THR A 153 6.64 -18.84 9.65
N GLU A 154 7.72 -19.06 8.92
CA GLU A 154 9.08 -18.53 9.12
C GLU A 154 9.21 -17.00 8.99
N SER A 155 8.25 -16.23 9.50
CA SER A 155 8.21 -14.77 9.46
C SER A 155 9.02 -14.11 10.60
N GLY A 156 9.61 -14.92 11.50
CA GLY A 156 10.41 -14.46 12.63
C GLY A 156 11.90 -14.31 12.34
N LYS A 157 12.35 -14.66 11.13
CA LYS A 157 13.64 -14.19 10.64
C LYS A 157 13.37 -12.95 9.81
N MET A 158 14.22 -11.94 9.95
CA MET A 158 14.73 -11.28 8.76
C MET A 158 15.34 -12.35 7.85
N GLU A 159 14.52 -13.15 7.16
CA GLU A 159 14.95 -13.79 5.94
C GLU A 159 14.85 -12.69 4.90
N SER A 160 16.02 -12.10 4.67
CA SER A 160 16.38 -11.56 3.38
C SER A 160 15.68 -12.38 2.30
N LEU A 161 14.67 -11.79 1.67
CA LEU A 161 14.05 -12.32 0.47
C LEU A 161 13.47 -13.73 0.67
N ASP A 162 12.21 -13.83 1.11
CA ASP A 162 11.36 -14.86 0.50
C ASP A 162 10.99 -14.41 -0.92
N ASN A 163 12.04 -14.31 -1.74
CA ASN A 163 12.01 -13.93 -3.14
C ASN A 163 11.21 -14.97 -3.93
N LEU A 164 10.99 -16.18 -3.44
CA LEU A 164 10.31 -17.21 -4.21
C LEU A 164 8.80 -17.05 -4.15
N THR A 165 8.23 -16.78 -2.98
CA THR A 165 6.79 -16.53 -2.84
C THR A 165 6.41 -15.13 -3.32
N TYR A 166 7.20 -14.12 -2.93
CA TYR A 166 7.03 -12.75 -3.40
C TYR A 166 7.30 -12.64 -4.90
N ASN A 167 8.41 -13.19 -5.44
CA ASN A 167 8.58 -13.19 -6.89
C ASN A 167 7.62 -14.14 -7.57
N SER A 168 7.11 -15.22 -6.99
CA SER A 168 6.05 -15.98 -7.68
C SER A 168 4.74 -15.21 -7.75
N PHE A 169 4.41 -14.43 -6.72
CA PHE A 169 3.23 -13.57 -6.73
C PHE A 169 3.42 -12.38 -7.67
N ILE A 170 4.55 -11.66 -7.57
CA ILE A 170 4.94 -10.55 -8.44
C ILE A 170 5.17 -11.02 -9.87
N LYS A 171 5.73 -12.21 -10.10
CA LYS A 171 5.90 -12.81 -11.42
C LYS A 171 4.56 -13.25 -11.97
N LYS A 172 3.66 -13.90 -11.22
CA LYS A 172 2.31 -14.20 -11.71
C LYS A 172 1.47 -12.93 -11.93
N PHE A 173 1.67 -11.89 -11.12
CA PHE A 173 1.00 -10.61 -11.25
C PHE A 173 1.56 -9.81 -12.44
N ASN A 174 2.89 -9.74 -12.61
CA ASN A 174 3.54 -9.09 -13.74
C ASN A 174 3.39 -9.91 -15.03
N GLU A 175 3.38 -11.25 -14.99
CA GLU A 175 3.09 -12.09 -16.16
C GLU A 175 1.64 -11.91 -16.61
N LYS A 176 0.71 -11.67 -15.68
CA LYS A 176 -0.70 -11.42 -15.99
C LYS A 176 -1.00 -9.95 -16.33
N TYR A 177 -0.20 -9.00 -15.84
CA TYR A 177 -0.46 -7.57 -15.93
C TYR A 177 0.79 -6.76 -16.30
N THR A 178 1.60 -7.29 -17.21
CA THR A 178 2.99 -6.85 -17.53
C THR A 178 3.07 -5.37 -17.93
N THR A 179 1.95 -4.83 -18.39
CA THR A 179 1.72 -3.42 -18.65
C THR A 179 0.31 -3.06 -18.23
N LEU A 180 0.07 -2.89 -16.92
CA LEU A 180 -1.20 -2.35 -16.44
C LEU A 180 -1.51 -1.03 -17.18
N LEU A 181 -2.73 -0.94 -17.71
CA LEU A 181 -3.27 0.27 -18.31
C LEU A 181 -3.31 1.39 -17.27
N LYS A 182 -3.34 2.64 -17.75
CA LYS A 182 -3.37 3.80 -16.85
C LYS A 182 -4.61 3.74 -15.95
N GLU A 183 -5.77 3.47 -16.53
CA GLU A 183 -7.05 3.33 -15.81
C GLU A 183 -7.09 2.15 -14.82
N GLN A 184 -6.31 1.09 -15.06
CA GLN A 184 -6.19 -0.04 -14.14
C GLN A 184 -5.33 0.34 -12.92
N LYS A 185 -4.25 1.10 -13.14
CA LYS A 185 -3.42 1.65 -12.04
C LYS A 185 -4.22 2.65 -11.21
N ASP A 186 -4.99 3.50 -11.86
CA ASP A 186 -5.82 4.51 -11.21
C ASP A 186 -6.93 3.85 -10.38
N LEU A 187 -7.61 2.82 -10.91
CA LEU A 187 -8.60 2.04 -10.17
C LEU A 187 -8.01 1.34 -8.94
N LEU A 188 -6.85 0.70 -9.09
CA LEU A 188 -6.16 0.05 -7.96
C LEU A 188 -5.78 1.06 -6.89
N ASN A 189 -5.26 2.22 -7.29
CA ASN A 189 -4.90 3.30 -6.36
C ASN A 189 -6.14 3.79 -5.59
N GLN A 190 -7.25 4.04 -6.28
CA GLN A 190 -8.51 4.46 -5.64
C GLN A 190 -9.10 3.39 -4.73
N TYR A 191 -8.99 2.11 -5.11
CA TYR A 191 -9.43 0.99 -4.29
C TYR A 191 -8.59 0.82 -3.03
N ILE A 192 -7.30 1.17 -3.09
CA ILE A 192 -6.43 1.12 -1.92
C ILE A 192 -6.69 2.33 -1.00
N THR A 193 -6.91 3.51 -1.56
CA THR A 193 -7.19 4.72 -0.77
C THR A 193 -8.59 4.71 -0.16
N SER A 194 -9.55 3.97 -0.74
CA SER A 194 -10.91 3.84 -0.22
C SER A 194 -10.98 3.36 1.22
N PHE A 195 -10.00 2.58 1.66
CA PHE A 195 -9.93 2.09 3.04
C PHE A 195 -9.59 3.19 4.06
N ALA A 196 -9.16 4.38 3.61
CA ALA A 196 -8.79 5.52 4.46
C ALA A 196 -9.86 6.61 4.55
N ASP A 197 -10.80 6.68 3.60
CA ASP A 197 -11.81 7.74 3.46
C ASP A 197 -13.26 7.20 3.40
N ASP A 198 -13.47 5.95 3.81
CA ASP A 198 -14.75 5.23 3.69
C ASP A 198 -15.23 5.10 2.23
N GLY A 199 -14.29 5.06 1.28
CA GLY A 199 -14.49 4.78 -0.13
C GLY A 199 -15.16 5.89 -0.93
N PHE A 200 -15.09 7.12 -0.46
CA PHE A 200 -15.70 8.26 -1.14
C PHE A 200 -15.04 8.54 -2.49
N GLU A 201 -13.71 8.66 -2.54
CA GLU A 201 -12.98 8.92 -3.78
C GLU A 201 -13.12 7.76 -4.78
N LEU A 202 -13.11 6.52 -4.30
CA LEU A 202 -13.36 5.32 -5.12
C LEU A 202 -14.76 5.34 -5.74
N ARG A 203 -15.80 5.69 -4.97
CA ARG A 203 -17.18 5.76 -5.50
C ARG A 203 -17.32 6.81 -6.60
N ILE A 204 -16.67 7.96 -6.45
CA ILE A 204 -16.67 9.01 -7.49
C ILE A 204 -15.99 8.47 -8.75
N TYR A 205 -14.77 7.93 -8.61
CA TYR A 205 -14.02 7.37 -9.73
C TYR A 205 -14.79 6.24 -10.44
N LEU A 206 -15.36 5.31 -9.69
CA LEU A 206 -16.15 4.21 -10.24
C LEU A 206 -17.37 4.70 -11.02
N ASN A 207 -18.04 5.76 -10.58
CA ASN A 207 -19.19 6.28 -11.31
C ASN A 207 -18.81 6.78 -12.71
N GLU A 208 -17.71 7.52 -12.81
CA GLU A 208 -17.18 8.02 -14.08
C GLU A 208 -16.65 6.89 -14.96
N GLU A 209 -15.88 5.97 -14.37
CA GLU A 209 -15.24 4.88 -15.11
C GLU A 209 -16.26 3.85 -15.60
N LEU A 210 -17.29 3.53 -14.81
CA LEU A 210 -18.36 2.63 -15.24
C LEU A 210 -19.21 3.23 -16.37
N GLU A 211 -19.42 4.55 -16.39
CA GLU A 211 -20.07 5.22 -17.52
C GLU A 211 -19.22 5.16 -18.79
N ARG A 212 -17.92 5.44 -18.67
CA ARG A 212 -16.96 5.33 -19.79
C ARG A 212 -16.95 3.92 -20.38
N LEU A 213 -16.80 2.90 -19.54
CA LEU A 213 -16.75 1.50 -19.98
C LEU A 213 -18.05 1.08 -20.68
N LYS A 214 -19.21 1.49 -20.16
CA LYS A 214 -20.51 1.18 -20.80
C LYS A 214 -20.65 1.82 -22.18
N SER A 215 -20.25 3.08 -22.34
CA SER A 215 -20.28 3.74 -23.65
C SER A 215 -19.46 2.96 -24.67
N LEU A 216 -18.21 2.63 -24.31
CA LEU A 216 -17.28 1.94 -25.21
C LEU A 216 -17.73 0.51 -25.54
N ILE A 217 -18.31 -0.21 -24.57
CA ILE A 217 -18.88 -1.54 -24.80
C ILE A 217 -20.12 -1.48 -25.69
N SER A 218 -20.98 -0.46 -25.51
CA SER A 218 -22.18 -0.29 -26.34
C SER A 218 -21.80 0.03 -27.79
N ASP A 219 -20.84 0.92 -27.99
CA ASP A 219 -20.31 1.27 -29.31
C ASP A 219 -19.68 0.04 -30.00
N ALA A 220 -18.86 -0.73 -29.28
CA ALA A 220 -18.26 -1.96 -29.80
C ALA A 220 -19.30 -3.05 -30.12
N SER A 221 -20.37 -3.16 -29.31
CA SER A 221 -21.46 -4.12 -29.53
C SER A 221 -22.28 -3.79 -30.78
N GLN A 222 -22.46 -2.49 -31.10
CA GLN A 222 -23.17 -2.05 -32.31
C GLN A 222 -22.35 -2.23 -33.60
N ASN A 223 -21.01 -2.15 -33.50
CA ASN A 223 -20.11 -2.27 -34.64
C ASN A 223 -19.63 -3.70 -34.92
N THR A 224 -19.86 -4.63 -33.99
CA THR A 224 -19.45 -6.02 -34.12
C THR A 224 -20.42 -6.84 -34.98
N VAL A 225 -19.89 -7.56 -35.96
CA VAL A 225 -20.66 -8.41 -36.89
C VAL A 225 -21.01 -9.79 -36.29
N GLU A 226 -20.33 -10.20 -35.20
CA GLU A 226 -20.48 -11.52 -34.58
C GLU A 226 -21.53 -11.54 -33.45
N PRO A 227 -22.65 -12.28 -33.60
CA PRO A 227 -23.75 -12.27 -32.62
C PRO A 227 -23.35 -12.73 -31.22
N LEU A 228 -22.41 -13.66 -31.11
CA LEU A 228 -21.95 -14.24 -29.85
C LEU A 228 -21.12 -13.21 -29.04
N ILE A 229 -20.37 -12.35 -29.71
CA ILE A 229 -19.58 -11.30 -29.07
C ILE A 229 -20.51 -10.18 -28.58
N SER A 230 -21.47 -9.75 -29.40
CA SER A 230 -22.47 -8.74 -29.00
C SER A 230 -23.28 -9.20 -27.77
N GLN A 231 -23.68 -10.48 -27.71
CA GLN A 231 -24.38 -11.02 -26.54
C GLN A 231 -23.54 -10.95 -25.26
N LYS A 232 -22.25 -11.35 -25.32
CA LYS A 232 -21.35 -11.28 -24.14
C LYS A 232 -21.05 -9.85 -23.71
N LEU A 233 -20.95 -8.91 -24.65
CA LEU A 233 -20.75 -7.49 -24.34
C LEU A 233 -21.97 -6.90 -23.61
N ASN A 234 -23.17 -7.32 -24.00
CA ASN A 234 -24.40 -6.92 -23.31
C ASN A 234 -24.47 -7.49 -21.89
N GLU A 235 -24.06 -8.75 -21.67
CA GLU A 235 -23.97 -9.35 -20.32
C GLU A 235 -22.99 -8.59 -19.41
N VAL A 236 -21.84 -8.16 -19.95
CA VAL A 236 -20.88 -7.32 -19.20
C VAL A 236 -21.49 -5.95 -18.88
N SER A 237 -22.20 -5.34 -19.83
CA SER A 237 -22.88 -4.05 -19.62
C SER A 237 -23.97 -4.10 -18.55
N GLU A 238 -24.80 -5.15 -18.55
CA GLU A 238 -25.80 -5.40 -17.51
C GLU A 238 -25.15 -5.58 -16.13
N TYR A 239 -24.04 -6.33 -16.08
CA TYR A 239 -23.30 -6.53 -14.84
C TYR A 239 -22.69 -5.22 -14.29
N LEU A 240 -22.25 -4.32 -15.17
CA LEU A 240 -21.75 -2.99 -14.78
C LEU A 240 -22.84 -2.07 -14.22
N GLU A 241 -24.13 -2.29 -14.54
CA GLU A 241 -25.26 -1.55 -13.95
C GLU A 241 -25.52 -1.92 -12.49
N GLU A 242 -25.27 -3.17 -12.11
CA GLU A 242 -25.53 -3.64 -10.74
C GLU A 242 -24.57 -3.04 -9.71
N PHE A 243 -23.40 -2.56 -10.13
CA PHE A 243 -22.40 -1.97 -9.23
C PHE A 243 -22.87 -0.67 -8.56
N ARG A 244 -23.80 0.07 -9.15
CA ARG A 244 -24.34 1.30 -8.53
C ARG A 244 -25.19 1.04 -7.29
N LYS A 245 -25.59 -0.21 -7.05
CA LYS A 245 -26.59 -0.59 -6.04
C LYS A 245 -26.03 -1.38 -4.86
N ARG A 246 -24.73 -1.70 -4.84
CA ARG A 246 -24.10 -2.52 -3.78
C ARG A 246 -22.71 -2.04 -3.40
N GLU A 247 -22.23 -2.50 -2.25
CA GLU A 247 -20.85 -2.28 -1.83
C GLU A 247 -19.86 -2.96 -2.79
N PHE A 248 -18.75 -2.27 -3.06
CA PHE A 248 -17.74 -2.71 -4.00
C PHE A 248 -16.76 -3.69 -3.34
N THR A 249 -16.65 -4.90 -3.89
CA THR A 249 -15.86 -6.01 -3.33
C THR A 249 -14.61 -6.33 -4.16
N ASP A 250 -13.70 -7.15 -3.62
CA ASP A 250 -12.50 -7.64 -4.34
C ASP A 250 -12.85 -8.35 -5.66
N ASN A 251 -13.99 -9.05 -5.71
CA ASN A 251 -14.47 -9.72 -6.93
C ASN A 251 -14.87 -8.69 -8.00
N ASP A 252 -15.42 -7.56 -7.56
CA ASP A 252 -15.88 -6.49 -8.44
C ASP A 252 -14.68 -5.75 -9.04
N LEU A 253 -13.65 -5.48 -8.24
CA LEU A 253 -12.37 -4.94 -8.69
C LEU A 253 -11.78 -5.76 -9.84
N ASN A 254 -11.67 -7.08 -9.66
CA ASN A 254 -11.11 -7.98 -10.67
C ASN A 254 -11.94 -7.97 -11.96
N LYS A 255 -13.26 -7.84 -11.86
CA LYS A 255 -14.13 -7.77 -13.03
C LYS A 255 -13.97 -6.44 -13.77
N VAL A 256 -13.92 -5.30 -13.07
CA VAL A 256 -13.69 -3.99 -13.71
C VAL A 256 -12.32 -3.94 -14.39
N LEU A 257 -11.27 -4.48 -13.77
CA LEU A 257 -9.93 -4.55 -14.38
C LEU A 257 -9.93 -5.35 -15.70
N LYS A 258 -10.63 -6.49 -15.72
CA LYS A 258 -10.80 -7.30 -16.95
C LYS A 258 -11.63 -6.58 -18.01
N THR A 259 -12.63 -5.83 -17.59
CA THR A 259 -13.45 -5.05 -18.53
C THR A 259 -12.66 -3.89 -19.14
N GLN A 260 -11.82 -3.21 -18.36
CA GLN A 260 -10.89 -2.20 -18.88
C GLN A 260 -9.92 -2.79 -19.91
N GLU A 261 -9.39 -3.99 -19.64
CA GLU A 261 -8.54 -4.72 -20.57
C GLU A 261 -9.27 -5.10 -21.86
N LEU A 262 -10.49 -5.64 -21.75
CA LEU A 262 -11.34 -5.99 -22.90
C LEU A 262 -11.65 -4.77 -23.78
N VAL A 263 -12.00 -3.64 -23.18
CA VAL A 263 -12.30 -2.40 -23.94
C VAL A 263 -11.07 -1.89 -24.68
N GLN A 264 -9.88 -2.00 -24.08
CA GLN A 264 -8.62 -1.65 -24.74
C GLN A 264 -8.33 -2.58 -25.93
N GLU A 265 -8.57 -3.88 -25.78
CA GLU A 265 -8.39 -4.86 -26.87
C GLU A 265 -9.36 -4.61 -28.03
N LEU A 266 -10.61 -4.23 -27.74
CA LEU A 266 -11.62 -3.92 -28.76
C LEU A 266 -11.25 -2.64 -29.53
N THR A 267 -10.75 -1.61 -28.85
CA THR A 267 -10.37 -0.33 -29.48
C THR A 267 -9.02 -0.35 -30.19
N GLN A 268 -8.15 -1.34 -29.94
CA GLN A 268 -6.90 -1.54 -30.67
C GLN A 268 -7.04 -2.42 -31.92
N ASN A 269 -8.15 -3.14 -32.07
CA ASN A 269 -8.42 -4.04 -33.20
C ASN A 269 -9.39 -3.45 -34.24
N ASP A 270 -9.79 -2.19 -34.10
CA ASP A 270 -10.43 -1.36 -35.14
C ASP A 270 -9.38 -0.50 -35.88
#